data_AF-A0A951E0C5-F1
#
_entry.id   AF-A0A951E0C5-F1
#
_cell.length_a   1.000
_cell.length_b   1.000
_cell.length_c   1.000
_cell.angle_alpha   90.00
_cell.angle_beta   90.00
_cell.angle_gamma   90.00
#
_symmetry.space_group_name_H-M   'P 1'
#
loop_
_entity.id
_entity.type
_entity.pdbx_description
1 polymer ?
#
loop_
_entity_poly.entity_id
_entity_poly.type
_entity_poly.pdbx_seq_one_letter_code
_entity_poly.pdbx_strand_id
1 'polypeptide(L)'
;EDLHQKLGQNAALKAGMNVAIEAGIQITLKAGSNFIDISPAGILIVGTPFVMINSGGSPGPLTAMPQPPDVAKEADDRKPGQPLPAAITGKPPDPGAPDSLQAQTLKQASQTGAPFCAICAAAAALGA
;
A
#
# COMPACT_ATOMS: atom_id res chain seq x y z
N GLU A 1 -0.39 -14.85 11.15
CA GLU A 1 -1.66 -15.18 10.47
C GLU A 1 -1.40 -16.33 9.51
N ASP A 2 -2.14 -17.42 9.67
CA ASP A 2 -2.04 -18.58 8.79
C ASP A 2 -3.02 -18.42 7.62
N LEU A 3 -2.56 -18.67 6.39
CA LEU A 3 -3.43 -18.67 5.21
C LEU A 3 -3.87 -20.11 4.89
N HIS A 4 -5.17 -20.38 4.95
CA HIS A 4 -5.74 -21.68 4.57
C HIS A 4 -6.73 -21.53 3.42
N GLN A 5 -6.34 -21.97 2.22
CA GLN A 5 -7.19 -21.96 1.03
C GLN A 5 -7.75 -23.37 0.79
N LYS A 6 -9.06 -23.57 0.96
CA LYS A 6 -9.76 -24.82 0.64
C LYS A 6 -10.54 -24.68 -0.67
N LEU A 7 -10.49 -25.72 -1.49
CA LEU A 7 -11.12 -25.74 -2.83
C LEU A 7 -12.12 -26.89 -2.91
N GLY A 8 -13.19 -26.70 -3.67
CA GLY A 8 -14.22 -27.73 -3.88
C GLY A 8 -13.87 -28.75 -4.96
N GLN A 9 -13.28 -28.31 -6.07
CA GLN A 9 -12.97 -29.16 -7.23
C GLN A 9 -11.52 -29.03 -7.67
N ASN A 10 -11.08 -27.83 -8.04
CA ASN A 10 -9.73 -27.57 -8.52
C ASN A 10 -9.34 -26.09 -8.34
N ALA A 11 -8.04 -25.82 -8.45
CA ALA A 11 -7.48 -24.51 -8.75
C ALA A 11 -6.41 -24.65 -9.83
N ALA A 12 -6.19 -23.59 -10.61
CA ALA A 12 -5.14 -23.54 -11.60
C ALA A 12 -4.28 -22.28 -11.38
N LEU A 13 -2.96 -22.46 -11.38
CA LEU A 13 -1.99 -21.38 -11.39
C LEU A 13 -1.31 -21.36 -12.76
N LYS A 14 -1.58 -20.34 -13.56
CA LYS A 14 -0.94 -20.13 -14.87
C LYS A 14 -0.08 -18.87 -14.80
N ALA A 15 1.22 -19.03 -14.97
CA ALA A 15 2.13 -17.90 -15.18
C ALA A 15 2.50 -17.78 -16.66
N GLY A 16 2.69 -16.54 -17.13
CA GLY A 16 3.16 -16.28 -18.47
C GLY A 16 4.66 -16.59 -18.66
N MET A 17 5.46 -16.37 -17.62
CA MET A 17 6.92 -16.60 -17.64
C MET A 17 7.33 -17.63 -16.59
N ASN A 18 7.26 -17.27 -15.30
CA ASN A 18 7.79 -18.09 -14.21
C ASN A 18 6.79 -18.24 -13.05
N VAL A 19 6.88 -19.36 -12.35
CA VAL A 19 6.29 -19.57 -11.01
C VAL A 19 7.43 -19.92 -10.05
N ALA A 20 7.52 -19.21 -8.93
CA ALA A 20 8.41 -19.55 -7.83
C ALA A 20 7.58 -19.80 -6.56
N ILE A 21 7.86 -20.91 -5.87
CA ILE A 21 7.21 -21.28 -4.60
C ILE A 21 8.34 -21.51 -3.61
N GLU A 22 8.35 -20.71 -2.55
CA GLU A 22 9.37 -20.74 -1.50
C GLU A 22 8.71 -20.94 -0.15
N ALA A 23 9.35 -21.74 0.71
CA ALA A 23 8.95 -21.91 2.10
C ALA A 23 10.20 -21.91 2.98
N GLY A 24 10.06 -21.41 4.21
CA GLY A 24 11.19 -21.29 5.13
C GLY A 24 11.73 -22.64 5.62
N ILE A 25 10.88 -23.66 5.76
CA ILE A 25 11.26 -24.96 6.32
C ILE A 25 10.91 -26.11 5.39
N GLN A 26 9.66 -26.15 4.89
CA GLN A 26 9.17 -27.33 4.18
C GLN A 26 8.15 -26.97 3.11
N ILE A 27 8.23 -27.66 1.97
CA ILE A 27 7.21 -27.66 0.91
C ILE A 27 6.72 -29.10 0.76
N THR A 28 5.41 -29.31 0.92
CA THR A 28 4.78 -30.62 0.71
C THR A 28 3.73 -30.53 -0.41
N LEU A 29 3.84 -31.39 -1.41
CA LEU A 29 2.86 -31.58 -2.48
C LEU A 29 2.25 -32.96 -2.32
N LYS A 30 0.93 -33.07 -2.07
CA LYS A 30 0.27 -34.35 -1.76
C LYS A 30 -0.97 -34.58 -2.61
N ALA A 31 -1.13 -35.82 -3.09
CA ALA A 31 -2.33 -36.31 -3.76
C ALA A 31 -2.62 -37.75 -3.31
N GLY A 32 -3.71 -37.95 -2.57
CA GLY A 32 -4.04 -39.25 -1.97
C GLY A 32 -2.92 -39.72 -1.03
N SER A 33 -2.39 -40.93 -1.28
CA SER A 33 -1.24 -41.50 -0.54
C SER A 33 0.12 -41.08 -1.10
N ASN A 34 0.17 -40.42 -2.26
CA ASN A 34 1.40 -40.03 -2.93
C ASN A 34 1.80 -38.61 -2.51
N PHE A 35 3.09 -38.34 -2.37
CA PHE A 35 3.58 -37.01 -2.02
C PHE A 35 5.03 -36.76 -2.42
N ILE A 36 5.36 -35.48 -2.56
CA ILE A 36 6.72 -34.97 -2.64
C ILE A 36 6.90 -34.03 -1.45
N ASP A 37 7.98 -34.21 -0.70
CA ASP A 37 8.30 -33.39 0.46
C ASP A 37 9.73 -32.88 0.37
N ILE A 38 9.91 -31.57 0.52
CA ILE A 38 11.19 -30.87 0.46
C ILE A 38 11.42 -30.26 1.83
N SER A 39 12.49 -30.67 2.51
CA SER A 39 12.83 -30.23 3.86
C SER A 39 14.35 -30.18 4.04
N PRO A 40 14.89 -29.78 5.21
CA PRO A 40 16.33 -29.84 5.47
C PRO A 40 16.93 -31.25 5.37
N ALA A 41 16.10 -32.30 5.45
CA ALA A 41 16.54 -33.68 5.25
C ALA A 41 16.74 -34.05 3.76
N GLY A 42 16.32 -33.18 2.83
CA GLY A 42 16.42 -33.39 1.39
C GLY A 42 15.04 -33.47 0.71
N ILE A 43 14.97 -34.22 -0.38
CA ILE A 43 13.76 -34.40 -1.20
C ILE A 43 13.29 -35.86 -1.06
N LEU A 44 12.11 -36.05 -0.47
CA LEU A 44 11.43 -37.33 -0.38
C LEU A 44 10.34 -37.44 -1.43
N ILE A 45 10.36 -38.51 -2.23
CA ILE A 45 9.37 -38.77 -3.29
C ILE A 45 8.73 -40.13 -3.01
N VAL A 46 7.42 -40.13 -2.75
CA VAL A 46 6.65 -41.35 -2.47
C VAL A 46 5.51 -41.47 -3.48
N GLY A 47 5.49 -42.58 -4.21
CA GLY A 47 4.45 -42.92 -5.18
C GLY A 47 4.12 -44.40 -5.11
N THR A 48 2.82 -44.72 -4.96
CA THR A 48 2.30 -46.08 -4.92
C THR A 48 1.35 -46.29 -6.09
N PRO A 49 1.55 -47.33 -6.92
CA PRO A 49 2.55 -48.40 -6.80
C PRO A 49 3.96 -48.03 -7.27
N PHE A 50 4.12 -46.96 -8.04
CA PHE A 50 5.42 -46.58 -8.62
C PHE A 50 5.61 -45.06 -8.63
N VAL A 51 6.87 -44.63 -8.67
CA VAL A 51 7.26 -43.27 -9.05
C VAL A 51 7.71 -43.31 -10.51
N MET A 52 6.98 -42.64 -11.39
CA MET A 52 7.29 -42.59 -12.82
C MET A 52 8.24 -41.44 -13.13
N ILE A 53 9.50 -41.76 -13.43
CA ILE A 53 10.54 -40.79 -13.78
C ILE A 53 10.88 -40.99 -15.26
N ASN A 54 10.82 -39.92 -16.05
CA ASN A 54 11.11 -39.93 -17.49
C ASN A 54 10.24 -40.92 -18.31
N SER A 55 9.02 -41.22 -17.86
CA SER A 55 8.14 -42.24 -18.45
C SER A 55 7.06 -41.71 -19.41
N GLY A 56 7.09 -40.42 -19.78
CA GLY A 56 6.05 -39.77 -20.60
C GLY A 56 4.73 -39.54 -19.84
N GLY A 57 3.69 -39.07 -20.55
CA GLY A 57 2.34 -38.83 -20.00
C GLY A 57 1.62 -37.61 -20.59
N SER A 58 0.37 -37.39 -20.17
CA SER A 58 -0.37 -36.15 -20.43
C SER A 58 -0.85 -35.54 -19.10
N PRO A 59 -0.77 -34.22 -18.92
CA PRO A 59 -1.27 -33.57 -17.72
C PRO A 59 -2.80 -33.73 -17.63
N GLY A 60 -3.31 -33.86 -16.40
CA GLY A 60 -4.75 -33.86 -16.17
C GLY A 60 -5.39 -32.53 -16.64
N PRO A 61 -6.65 -32.55 -17.12
CA PRO A 61 -7.33 -31.34 -17.56
C PRO A 61 -7.51 -30.35 -16.40
N LEU A 62 -7.29 -29.06 -16.67
CA LEU A 62 -7.52 -27.97 -15.72
C LEU A 62 -8.68 -27.10 -16.23
N THR A 63 -9.75 -26.99 -15.45
CA THR A 63 -10.99 -26.27 -15.81
C THR A 63 -11.31 -25.08 -14.90
N ALA A 64 -10.33 -24.59 -14.12
CA ALA A 64 -10.57 -23.51 -13.17
C ALA A 64 -10.93 -22.21 -13.90
N MET A 65 -12.23 -21.90 -13.96
CA MET A 65 -12.76 -20.63 -14.42
C MET A 65 -13.05 -19.75 -13.19
N PRO A 66 -12.45 -18.55 -13.09
CA PRO A 66 -12.84 -17.60 -12.04
C PRO A 66 -14.32 -17.26 -12.17
N GLN A 67 -15.06 -17.26 -11.05
CA GLN A 67 -16.38 -16.65 -11.06
C GLN A 67 -16.24 -15.14 -11.31
N PRO A 68 -17.14 -14.54 -12.10
CA PRO A 68 -17.21 -13.09 -12.22
C PRO A 68 -17.33 -12.46 -10.83
N PRO A 69 -16.75 -11.27 -10.60
CA PRO A 69 -16.99 -10.55 -9.35
C PRO A 69 -18.48 -10.26 -9.21
N ASP A 70 -18.96 -10.27 -7.96
CA ASP A 70 -20.31 -9.82 -7.66
C ASP A 70 -20.50 -8.35 -8.07
N VAL A 71 -21.75 -7.98 -8.36
CA VAL A 71 -22.11 -6.59 -8.63
C VAL A 71 -21.76 -5.73 -7.41
N ALA A 72 -21.10 -4.59 -7.64
CA ALA A 72 -20.77 -3.66 -6.59
C ALA A 72 -22.03 -3.26 -5.81
N LYS A 73 -21.94 -3.24 -4.48
CA LYS A 73 -23.00 -2.65 -3.65
C LYS A 73 -23.02 -1.14 -3.84
N GLU A 74 -24.22 -0.57 -3.72
CA GLU A 74 -24.41 0.87 -3.71
C GLU A 74 -23.56 1.50 -2.58
N ALA A 75 -23.00 2.68 -2.87
CA ALA A 75 -22.23 3.42 -1.88
C ALA A 75 -23.12 3.76 -0.68
N ASP A 76 -22.52 3.82 0.52
CA ASP A 76 -23.25 4.22 1.72
C ASP A 76 -23.80 5.65 1.53
N ASP A 77 -25.12 5.85 1.71
CA ASP A 77 -25.82 7.14 1.60
C ASP A 77 -25.52 8.07 2.78
N ARG A 78 -24.29 8.03 3.30
CA ARG A 78 -23.89 8.94 4.38
C ARG A 78 -24.05 10.36 3.89
N LYS A 79 -24.93 11.08 4.58
CA LYS A 79 -25.03 12.52 4.45
C LYS A 79 -23.62 13.11 4.59
N PRO A 80 -23.20 14.00 3.67
CA PRO A 80 -21.97 14.76 3.84
C PRO A 80 -21.92 15.33 5.25
N GLY A 81 -20.74 15.27 5.88
CA GLY A 81 -20.50 15.96 7.14
C GLY A 81 -20.91 17.42 7.01
N GLN A 82 -21.38 18.02 8.10
CA GLN A 82 -21.77 19.44 8.10
C GLN A 82 -20.62 20.27 7.51
N PRO A 83 -20.92 21.22 6.60
CA PRO A 83 -19.94 22.18 6.14
C PRO A 83 -19.25 22.78 7.37
N LEU A 84 -17.92 22.85 7.36
CA LEU A 84 -17.23 23.64 8.37
C LEU A 84 -17.82 25.05 8.34
N PRO A 85 -18.10 25.67 9.50
CA PRO A 85 -18.59 27.04 9.52
C PRO A 85 -17.64 27.90 8.69
N ALA A 86 -18.23 28.70 7.79
CA ALA A 86 -17.47 29.60 6.92
C ALA A 86 -16.43 30.34 7.76
N ALA A 87 -15.17 30.27 7.32
CA ALA A 87 -14.08 30.98 7.96
C ALA A 87 -14.48 32.45 8.15
N ILE A 88 -14.57 32.85 9.41
CA ILE A 88 -14.60 34.22 9.94
C ILE A 88 -14.84 35.32 8.90
N THR A 89 -16.07 35.81 8.85
CA THR A 89 -16.41 37.13 8.30
C THR A 89 -15.81 38.24 9.18
N GLY A 90 -14.49 38.42 9.14
CA GLY A 90 -13.84 39.59 9.69
C GLY A 90 -14.05 40.78 8.77
N LYS A 91 -14.79 41.81 9.23
CA LYS A 91 -14.82 43.12 8.56
C LYS A 91 -13.36 43.60 8.37
N PRO A 92 -12.96 44.11 7.18
CA PRO A 92 -11.64 44.70 7.00
C PRO A 92 -11.40 45.80 8.05
N PRO A 93 -10.20 45.88 8.67
CA PRO A 93 -9.92 46.93 9.64
C PRO A 93 -10.04 48.32 9.00
N ASP A 94 -10.64 49.26 9.73
CA ASP A 94 -10.91 50.62 9.26
C ASP A 94 -9.59 51.33 8.87
N PRO A 95 -9.50 52.04 7.72
CA PRO A 95 -8.28 52.66 7.21
C PRO A 95 -7.64 53.75 8.11
N GLY A 96 -8.30 54.13 9.20
CA GLY A 96 -7.87 55.17 10.13
C GLY A 96 -7.54 54.67 11.55
N ALA A 97 -7.55 53.36 11.78
CA ALA A 97 -7.11 52.83 13.08
C ALA A 97 -5.59 53.03 13.24
N PRO A 98 -5.09 53.44 14.42
CA PRO A 98 -3.66 53.51 14.65
C PRO A 98 -3.06 52.12 14.42
N ASP A 99 -2.05 52.05 13.56
CA ASP A 99 -1.34 50.81 13.24
C ASP A 99 -0.96 50.12 14.55
N SER A 100 -1.28 48.83 14.68
CA SER A 100 -0.80 48.03 15.80
C SER A 100 0.73 48.10 15.87
N LEU A 101 1.30 47.89 17.05
CA LEU A 101 2.76 47.94 17.22
C LEU A 101 3.47 47.00 16.23
N GLN A 102 2.82 45.87 15.90
CA GLN A 102 3.25 44.93 14.89
C GLN A 102 3.27 45.53 13.47
N ALA A 103 2.24 46.28 13.09
CA ALA A 103 2.16 46.96 11.79
C ALA A 103 3.18 48.10 11.67
N GLN A 104 3.44 48.86 12.74
CA GLN A 104 4.48 49.89 12.77
C GLN A 104 5.87 49.27 12.62
N THR A 105 6.12 48.14 13.30
CA THR A 105 7.38 47.40 13.20
C THR A 105 7.61 46.90 11.76
N LEU A 106 6.57 46.42 11.09
CA LEU A 106 6.65 45.99 9.68
C LEU A 106 6.97 47.16 8.73
N LYS A 107 6.35 48.33 8.95
CA LYS A 107 6.61 49.53 8.13
C LYS A 107 8.02 50.06 8.33
N GLN A 108 8.54 50.03 9.57
CA GLN A 108 9.91 50.46 9.83
C GLN A 108 10.92 49.47 9.22
N ALA A 109 10.68 48.16 9.37
CA ALA A 109 11.52 47.13 8.78
C ALA A 109 11.62 47.23 7.25
N SER A 110 10.53 47.59 6.57
CA SER A 110 10.55 47.79 5.11
C SER A 110 11.34 49.04 4.69
N GLN A 111 11.28 50.11 5.48
CA GLN A 111 12.03 51.34 5.20
C GLN A 111 13.53 51.21 5.49
N THR A 112 13.88 50.51 6.57
CA THR A 112 15.28 50.36 6.98
C THR A 112 15.96 49.14 6.36
N GLY A 113 15.23 48.33 5.58
CA GLY A 113 15.71 47.05 5.06
C GLY A 113 16.06 46.04 6.14
N ALA A 114 15.56 46.24 7.37
CA ALA A 114 15.84 45.36 8.50
C ALA A 114 15.05 44.06 8.32
N PRO A 115 15.71 42.90 8.18
CA PRO A 115 15.01 41.64 7.99
C PRO A 115 14.37 41.16 9.30
N PHE A 116 13.10 40.74 9.21
CA PHE A 116 12.32 40.24 10.35
C PHE A 116 12.53 38.75 10.65
N CYS A 117 13.32 38.06 9.84
CA CYS A 117 13.73 36.68 10.06
C CYS A 117 15.10 36.66 10.77
N ALA A 118 15.21 35.95 11.90
CA ALA A 118 16.46 35.87 12.67
C ALA A 118 17.67 35.40 11.82
N ILE A 119 17.42 34.49 10.87
CA ILE A 119 18.44 33.98 9.95
C ILE A 119 18.86 35.07 8.96
N CYS A 120 17.91 35.86 8.47
CA CYS A 120 18.19 36.96 7.56
C CYS A 120 18.87 38.15 8.27
N ALA A 121 18.55 38.40 9.55
CA ALA A 121 19.22 39.40 10.38
C ALA A 121 20.70 39.06 10.63
N ALA A 122 20.99 37.79 10.89
CA ALA A 122 22.36 37.31 10.98
C ALA A 122 23.12 37.48 9.65
N ALA A 123 22.47 37.21 8.51
CA ALA A 123 23.06 37.40 7.19
C ALA A 123 23.34 38.88 6.85
N ALA A 124 22.46 39.81 7.25
CA ALA A 124 22.65 41.24 7.03
C ALA A 124 23.79 41.85 7.88
N ALA A 125 23.96 41.38 9.13
CA ALA A 125 25.02 41.86 10.03
C ALA A 125 26.43 41.39 9.64
N LEU A 126 26.52 40.33 8.83
CA LEU A 126 27.79 39.76 8.38
C LEU A 126 28.37 40.46 7.15
N GLY A 127 27.65 41.42 6.54
CA GLY A 127 28.13 42.24 5.42
C GLY A 127 28.43 41.43 4.16
N ALA A 128 27.61 41.58 3.13
CA ALA A 128 28.04 41.24 1.77
C ALA A 128 29.17 42.18 1.32
#